data_AF-A0A523TXW0-F1
#
_entry.id   AF-A0A523TXW0-F1
#
_cell.length_a   1.000
_cell.length_b   1.000
_cell.length_c   1.000
_cell.angle_alpha   90.00
_cell.angle_beta   90.00
_cell.angle_gamma   90.00
#
_symmetry.space_group_name_H-M   'P 1'
#
loop_
_entity.id
_entity.type
_entity.pdbx_description
1 polymer ?
#
loop_
_entity_poly.entity_id
_entity_poly.type
_entity_poly.pdbx_seq_one_letter_code
_entity_poly.pdbx_strand_id
1 'polypeptide(L)'
;MNTKRWSVVLVISILSIAVTACGGILSVNTATGEEVEVNNVKILTVGSNPADFFADISGLLPDGCSQIGENVQEVNNNTIEVTLYSTGLYDDCSFLNPTPFKEKVSLDVRGVPAGTYFVEVNGVIARGSLTKE
;
A
#
# COMPACT_ATOMS: atom_id res chain seq x y z
N MET A 1 1.55 63.44 -29.26
CA MET A 1 0.97 62.41 -30.15
C MET A 1 2.10 61.60 -30.76
N ASN A 2 1.88 60.29 -31.02
CA ASN A 2 2.82 59.21 -31.41
C ASN A 2 3.55 58.51 -30.24
N THR A 3 2.95 57.61 -29.45
CA THR A 3 2.35 56.28 -29.72
C THR A 3 3.26 55.24 -30.38
N LYS A 4 4.53 55.08 -29.94
CA LYS A 4 5.38 53.95 -30.38
C LYS A 4 6.31 53.38 -29.28
N ARG A 5 5.82 53.21 -28.05
CA ARG A 5 6.59 52.55 -26.97
C ARG A 5 5.88 51.39 -26.28
N TRP A 6 4.65 51.05 -26.71
CA TRP A 6 3.83 50.08 -25.99
C TRP A 6 3.89 48.65 -26.57
N SER A 7 4.46 48.45 -27.76
CA SER A 7 4.49 47.11 -28.39
C SER A 7 5.69 46.24 -28.00
N VAL A 8 6.71 46.79 -27.34
CA VAL A 8 7.94 46.04 -27.01
C VAL A 8 7.86 45.37 -25.62
N VAL A 9 7.00 45.88 -24.73
CA VAL A 9 6.85 45.32 -23.38
C VAL A 9 6.05 44.01 -23.37
N LEU A 10 5.22 43.76 -24.40
CA LEU A 10 4.41 42.54 -24.48
C LEU A 10 5.18 41.28 -24.92
N VAL A 11 6.35 41.43 -25.58
CA VAL A 11 7.11 40.29 -26.12
C VAL A 11 8.13 39.73 -25.11
N ILE A 12 8.50 40.51 -24.09
CA ILE A 12 9.52 40.12 -23.08
C ILE A 12 8.90 39.36 -21.89
N SER A 13 7.58 39.20 -21.84
CA SER A 13 6.90 38.47 -20.74
C SER A 13 6.71 36.97 -20.99
N ILE A 14 7.26 36.40 -22.08
CA ILE A 14 7.00 35.00 -22.50
C ILE A 14 8.19 34.05 -22.20
N LEU A 15 9.30 34.52 -21.61
CA LEU A 15 10.54 33.72 -21.47
C LEU A 15 10.96 33.36 -20.02
N SER A 16 10.03 32.99 -19.15
CA SER A 16 10.38 32.45 -17.82
C SER A 16 9.43 31.35 -17.34
N ILE A 17 9.04 30.41 -18.20
CA ILE A 17 8.53 29.11 -17.73
C ILE A 17 9.76 28.26 -17.43
N ALA A 18 10.33 28.42 -16.24
CA ALA A 18 11.24 27.43 -15.70
C ALA A 18 10.42 26.16 -15.44
N VAL A 19 10.70 25.14 -16.23
CA VAL A 19 10.12 23.80 -16.08
C VAL A 19 10.61 23.25 -14.74
N THR A 20 9.78 23.33 -13.70
CA THR A 20 10.01 22.58 -12.47
C THR A 20 9.83 21.11 -12.82
N ALA A 21 10.94 20.43 -13.06
CA ALA A 21 11.00 18.99 -13.17
C ALA A 21 10.44 18.40 -11.88
N CYS A 22 9.28 17.76 -11.95
CA CYS A 22 8.81 16.88 -10.90
C CYS A 22 9.70 15.64 -10.95
N GLY A 23 10.86 15.72 -10.32
CA GLY A 23 11.70 14.57 -9.98
C GLY A 23 11.09 13.82 -8.80
N GLY A 24 9.85 13.33 -8.96
CA GLY A 24 9.30 12.32 -8.08
C GLY A 24 10.01 11.01 -8.40
N ILE A 25 10.85 10.56 -7.48
CA ILE A 25 11.48 9.25 -7.53
C ILE A 25 10.34 8.22 -7.55
N LEU A 26 10.19 7.50 -8.66
CA LEU A 26 9.38 6.28 -8.68
C LEU A 26 10.14 5.26 -7.84
N SER A 27 9.72 5.10 -6.59
CA SER A 27 10.12 3.94 -5.79
C SER A 27 9.41 2.72 -6.38
N VAL A 28 9.98 2.13 -7.43
CA VAL A 28 9.57 0.81 -7.90
C VAL A 28 10.13 -0.19 -6.90
N ASN A 29 9.37 -0.43 -5.83
CA ASN A 29 9.48 -1.68 -5.11
C ASN A 29 8.94 -2.75 -6.06
N THR A 30 9.84 -3.45 -6.75
CA THR A 30 9.51 -4.63 -7.56
C THR A 30 9.12 -5.78 -6.62
N ALA A 31 7.98 -5.66 -5.95
CA ALA A 31 7.21 -6.83 -5.56
C ALA A 31 6.67 -7.40 -6.88
N THR A 32 7.06 -8.63 -7.22
CA THR A 32 6.75 -9.27 -8.51
C THR A 32 5.32 -9.84 -8.53
N GLY A 33 4.36 -9.10 -7.99
CA GLY A 33 2.97 -9.51 -7.82
C GLY A 33 2.00 -8.33 -7.89
N GLU A 34 0.74 -8.61 -8.18
CA GLU A 34 -0.34 -7.62 -8.17
C GLU A 34 -0.93 -7.51 -6.75
N GLU A 35 -1.34 -6.31 -6.33
CA GLU A 35 -2.04 -6.16 -5.05
C GLU A 35 -3.38 -6.92 -5.05
N VAL A 36 -3.64 -7.66 -3.99
CA VAL A 36 -4.89 -8.44 -3.88
C VAL A 36 -6.05 -7.60 -3.39
N GLU A 37 -7.26 -7.92 -3.83
CA GLU A 37 -8.46 -7.29 -3.29
C GLU A 37 -8.75 -7.84 -1.89
N VAL A 38 -8.73 -6.97 -0.88
CA VAL A 38 -9.05 -7.32 0.50
C VAL A 38 -10.48 -6.89 0.81
N ASN A 39 -11.28 -7.77 1.41
CA ASN A 39 -12.65 -7.45 1.82
C ASN A 39 -12.80 -7.36 3.34
N ASN A 40 -12.00 -8.10 4.11
CA ASN A 40 -12.07 -8.08 5.56
C ASN A 40 -10.69 -8.27 6.19
N VAL A 41 -10.47 -7.53 7.28
CA VAL A 41 -9.30 -7.63 8.15
C VAL A 41 -9.80 -7.75 9.58
N LYS A 42 -9.33 -8.78 10.29
CA LYS A 42 -9.62 -9.00 11.70
C LYS A 42 -8.33 -9.18 12.48
N ILE A 43 -8.15 -8.36 13.51
CA ILE A 43 -6.96 -8.45 14.35
C ILE A 43 -7.14 -9.52 15.42
N LEU A 44 -6.14 -10.39 15.50
CA LEU A 44 -6.02 -11.41 16.52
C LEU A 44 -4.84 -11.07 17.42
N THR A 45 -5.15 -10.70 18.65
CA THR A 45 -4.15 -10.61 19.71
C THR A 45 -4.10 -11.96 20.41
N VAL A 46 -3.02 -12.72 20.21
CA VAL A 46 -2.78 -13.96 20.95
C VAL A 46 -1.84 -13.62 22.11
N GLY A 47 -2.32 -13.87 23.33
CA GLY A 47 -1.68 -13.37 24.55
C GLY A 47 -0.37 -14.07 24.95
N SER A 48 0.23 -13.43 25.95
CA SER A 48 1.36 -13.73 26.84
C SER A 48 2.81 -13.70 26.38
N ASN A 49 3.09 -13.13 25.23
CA ASN A 49 4.43 -12.69 24.89
C ASN A 49 4.30 -11.58 23.83
N PRO A 50 5.09 -10.51 23.84
CA PRO A 50 5.11 -9.47 22.79
C PRO A 50 5.49 -9.93 21.36
N ALA A 51 5.09 -11.14 20.93
CA ALA A 51 5.49 -11.75 19.66
C ALA A 51 4.35 -12.25 18.76
N ASP A 52 3.09 -12.30 19.22
CA ASP A 52 2.02 -13.00 18.49
C ASP A 52 0.85 -12.07 18.09
N PHE A 53 1.15 -11.00 17.37
CA PHE A 53 0.16 -10.09 16.77
C PHE A 53 -0.15 -10.55 15.34
N PHE A 54 -1.39 -10.97 15.07
CA PHE A 54 -1.78 -11.52 13.78
C PHE A 54 -2.98 -10.78 13.20
N ALA A 55 -3.10 -10.81 11.87
CA ALA A 55 -4.28 -10.42 11.13
C ALA A 55 -4.86 -11.62 10.37
N ASP A 56 -6.13 -11.93 10.63
CA ASP A 56 -6.94 -12.79 9.75
C ASP A 56 -7.48 -11.91 8.63
N ILE A 57 -7.08 -12.21 7.39
CA ILE A 57 -7.39 -11.42 6.20
C ILE A 57 -8.18 -12.29 5.24
N SER A 58 -9.21 -11.72 4.62
CA SER A 58 -9.96 -12.39 3.56
C SER A 58 -10.33 -11.45 2.44
N GLY A 59 -10.39 -11.97 1.23
CA GLY A 59 -10.63 -11.18 0.04
C GLY A 59 -10.80 -12.03 -1.21
N LEU A 60 -10.49 -11.45 -2.36
CA LEU A 60 -10.57 -12.08 -3.67
C LEU A 60 -9.22 -12.00 -4.39
N LEU A 61 -8.82 -13.13 -4.97
CA LEU A 61 -7.77 -13.20 -5.97
C LEU A 61 -8.37 -12.93 -7.36
N PRO A 62 -7.61 -12.33 -8.30
CA PRO A 62 -8.11 -11.97 -9.62
C PRO A 62 -8.57 -13.19 -10.45
N ASP A 63 -7.94 -14.33 -10.21
CA ASP A 63 -8.19 -15.61 -10.89
C ASP A 63 -7.96 -16.78 -9.90
N GLY A 64 -8.23 -18.01 -10.34
CA GLY A 64 -8.07 -19.21 -9.48
C GLY A 64 -6.72 -19.91 -9.59
N CYS A 65 -5.78 -19.37 -10.35
CA CYS A 65 -4.40 -19.86 -10.43
C CYS A 65 -3.44 -19.01 -9.59
N SER A 66 -3.81 -17.77 -9.34
CA SER A 66 -3.18 -16.87 -8.39
C SER A 66 -3.19 -17.46 -6.98
N GLN A 67 -2.15 -17.14 -6.21
CA GLN A 67 -2.02 -17.48 -4.79
C GLN A 67 -1.52 -16.25 -4.04
N ILE A 68 -1.75 -16.20 -2.73
CA ILE A 68 -1.14 -15.18 -1.88
C ILE A 68 0.36 -15.39 -1.85
N GLY A 69 1.10 -14.35 -2.23
CA GLY A 69 2.56 -14.34 -2.26
C GLY A 69 3.14 -13.67 -1.02
N GLU A 70 4.24 -12.96 -1.24
CA GLU A 70 4.89 -12.20 -0.18
C GLU A 70 4.02 -11.02 0.29
N ASN A 71 4.26 -10.59 1.53
CA ASN A 71 3.69 -9.36 2.06
C ASN A 71 4.81 -8.41 2.48
N VAL A 72 4.56 -7.12 2.27
CA VAL A 72 5.44 -6.04 2.72
C VAL A 72 4.73 -5.33 3.87
N GLN A 73 5.48 -5.01 4.92
CA GLN A 73 4.92 -4.35 6.10
C GLN A 73 5.76 -3.13 6.48
N GLU A 74 5.07 -2.02 6.76
CA GLU A 74 5.67 -0.79 7.21
C GLU A 74 4.91 -0.24 8.42
N VAL A 75 5.65 0.30 9.40
CA VAL A 75 5.04 0.95 10.56
C VAL A 75 5.17 2.45 10.42
N ASN A 76 4.02 3.12 10.28
CA ASN A 76 3.91 4.55 10.13
C ASN A 76 3.10 5.13 11.30
N ASN A 77 3.80 5.71 12.28
CA ASN A 77 3.21 6.24 13.51
C ASN A 77 2.36 5.19 14.28
N ASN A 78 1.04 5.28 14.17
CA ASN A 78 0.06 4.40 14.80
C ASN A 78 -0.64 3.48 13.78
N THR A 79 -0.13 3.40 12.55
CA THR A 79 -0.64 2.53 11.49
C THR A 79 0.43 1.51 11.11
N ILE A 80 0.04 0.25 11.04
CA ILE A 80 0.82 -0.83 10.46
C ILE A 80 0.23 -1.07 9.07
N GLU A 81 0.95 -0.65 8.04
CA GLU A 81 0.58 -0.82 6.65
C GLU A 81 1.07 -2.19 6.19
N VAL A 82 0.19 -2.98 5.60
CA VAL A 82 0.47 -4.33 5.09
C VAL A 82 0.03 -4.38 3.64
N THR A 83 0.98 -4.56 2.73
CA THR A 83 0.68 -4.78 1.32
C THR A 83 0.75 -6.27 1.01
N LEU A 84 -0.38 -6.85 0.63
CA LEU A 84 -0.50 -8.23 0.17
C LEU A 84 -0.42 -8.30 -1.35
N TYR A 85 0.47 -9.14 -1.87
CA TYR A 85 0.60 -9.40 -3.29
C TYR A 85 0.12 -10.80 -3.64
N SER A 86 -0.44 -10.97 -4.84
CA SER A 86 -0.63 -12.28 -5.45
C SER A 86 0.57 -12.68 -6.29
N THR A 87 0.82 -13.98 -6.38
CA THR A 87 1.75 -14.58 -7.33
C THR A 87 0.99 -15.57 -8.20
N GLY A 88 1.28 -15.60 -9.50
CA GLY A 88 0.64 -16.51 -10.44
C GLY A 88 1.54 -16.84 -11.64
N LEU A 89 1.39 -18.06 -12.16
CA LEU A 89 1.93 -18.45 -13.45
C LEU A 89 0.82 -18.23 -14.50
N TYR A 90 0.89 -17.10 -15.20
CA TYR A 90 -0.15 -16.68 -16.14
C TYR A 90 -0.25 -17.56 -17.39
N ASP A 91 0.82 -18.27 -17.75
CA ASP A 91 0.95 -18.87 -19.08
C ASP A 91 -0.08 -19.98 -19.38
N ASP A 92 -0.65 -20.64 -18.37
CA ASP A 92 -1.64 -21.73 -18.54
C ASP A 92 -2.90 -21.58 -17.66
N CYS A 93 -3.17 -20.39 -17.13
CA CYS A 93 -4.32 -20.24 -16.24
C CYS A 93 -5.66 -20.31 -16.99
N SER A 94 -6.37 -21.44 -16.81
CA SER A 94 -7.68 -21.67 -17.43
C SER A 94 -8.85 -21.14 -16.59
N PHE A 95 -8.62 -20.74 -15.34
CA PHE A 95 -9.67 -20.32 -14.40
C PHE A 95 -9.57 -18.83 -14.08
N LEU A 96 -10.08 -18.00 -14.99
CA LEU A 96 -10.04 -16.53 -14.92
C LEU A 96 -11.13 -15.90 -14.02
N ASN A 97 -11.73 -16.70 -13.14
CA ASN A 97 -12.78 -16.24 -12.24
C ASN A 97 -12.20 -15.83 -10.88
N PRO A 98 -12.68 -14.73 -10.28
CA PRO A 98 -12.24 -14.31 -8.97
C PRO A 98 -12.44 -15.41 -7.93
N THR A 99 -11.39 -15.66 -7.14
CA THR A 99 -11.38 -16.77 -6.18
C THR A 99 -11.20 -16.24 -4.76
N PRO A 100 -12.07 -16.62 -3.80
CA PRO A 100 -11.94 -16.15 -2.42
C PRO A 100 -10.71 -16.74 -1.74
N PHE A 101 -10.03 -15.93 -0.94
CA PHE A 101 -8.91 -16.37 -0.09
C PHE A 101 -9.16 -16.03 1.38
N LYS A 102 -8.46 -16.76 2.25
CA LYS A 102 -8.31 -16.46 3.67
C LYS A 102 -6.88 -16.77 4.09
N GLU A 103 -6.20 -15.77 4.64
CA GLU A 103 -4.80 -15.87 5.05
C GLU A 103 -4.63 -15.31 6.46
N LYS A 104 -3.74 -15.93 7.24
CA LYS A 104 -3.37 -15.42 8.56
C LYS A 104 -1.95 -14.88 8.50
N VAL A 105 -1.82 -13.56 8.56
CA VAL A 105 -0.54 -12.86 8.46
C VAL A 105 -0.03 -12.48 9.84
N SER A 106 1.26 -12.75 10.10
CA SER A 106 1.96 -12.25 11.29
C SER A 106 2.38 -10.80 11.06
N LEU A 107 2.09 -9.93 12.03
CA LEU A 107 2.41 -8.51 11.95
C LEU A 107 3.77 -8.24 12.62
N ASP A 108 4.72 -7.64 11.89
CA ASP A 108 6.04 -7.32 12.43
C ASP A 108 5.98 -6.07 13.32
N VAL A 109 5.75 -6.30 14.61
CA VAL A 109 5.62 -5.25 15.63
C VAL A 109 6.87 -5.12 16.51
N ARG A 110 8.03 -5.57 16.03
CA ARG A 110 9.28 -5.47 16.80
C ARG A 110 9.65 -4.01 17.07
N GLY A 111 9.83 -3.68 18.35
CA GLY A 111 10.16 -2.31 18.77
C GLY A 111 8.97 -1.34 18.78
N VAL A 112 7.77 -1.80 18.42
CA VAL A 112 6.54 -1.01 18.50
C VAL A 112 6.06 -0.96 19.96
N PRO A 113 5.81 0.23 20.54
CA PRO A 113 5.27 0.35 21.90
C PRO A 113 3.89 -0.29 22.05
N ALA A 114 3.52 -0.66 23.27
CA ALA A 114 2.15 -1.05 23.56
C ALA A 114 1.18 0.14 23.39
N GLY A 115 0.00 -0.13 22.85
CA GLY A 115 -0.98 0.89 22.51
C GLY A 115 -2.02 0.40 21.51
N THR A 116 -2.90 1.31 21.10
CA THR A 116 -3.84 1.06 20.01
C THR A 116 -3.18 1.42 18.67
N TYR A 117 -3.34 0.52 17.71
CA TYR A 117 -2.85 0.67 16.34
C TYR A 117 -3.97 0.42 15.33
N PHE A 118 -3.85 1.08 14.19
CA PHE A 118 -4.57 0.73 12.97
C PHE A 118 -3.71 -0.25 12.19
N VAL A 119 -4.35 -1.23 11.58
CA VAL A 119 -3.73 -2.13 10.62
C VAL A 119 -4.46 -1.89 9.31
N GLU A 120 -3.73 -1.42 8.31
CA GLU A 120 -4.25 -1.18 6.98
C GLU A 120 -3.72 -2.27 6.06
N VAL A 121 -4.61 -3.02 5.42
CA VAL A 121 -4.24 -4.07 4.45
C VAL A 121 -4.89 -3.74 3.11
N ASN A 122 -4.07 -3.38 2.11
CA ASN A 122 -4.52 -2.97 0.76
C ASN A 122 -5.75 -2.03 0.81
N GLY A 123 -5.70 -1.02 1.69
CA GLY A 123 -6.77 -0.01 1.87
C GLY A 123 -7.89 -0.40 2.85
N VAL A 124 -7.93 -1.63 3.38
CA VAL A 124 -8.91 -2.04 4.41
C VAL A 124 -8.32 -1.85 5.80
N ILE A 125 -8.98 -1.06 6.64
CA ILE A 125 -8.50 -0.70 7.97
C ILE A 125 -9.20 -1.49 9.06
N ALA A 126 -8.42 -2.05 9.98
CA ALA A 126 -8.88 -2.63 11.24
C ALA A 126 -8.16 -1.99 12.43
N ARG A 127 -8.80 -2.00 13.59
CA ARG A 127 -8.22 -1.49 14.84
C ARG A 127 -7.81 -2.66 15.74
N GLY A 128 -6.58 -2.60 16.24
CA GLY A 128 -6.02 -3.57 17.18
C GLY A 128 -5.34 -2.89 18.37
N SER A 129 -5.04 -3.68 19.39
CA SER A 129 -4.28 -3.21 20.55
C SER A 129 -3.12 -4.16 20.84
N LEU A 130 -1.93 -3.57 20.98
CA LEU A 130 -0.73 -4.21 21.49
C LEU A 130 -0.67 -4.02 23.00
N THR A 131 -0.63 -5.11 23.74
CA THR A 131 -0.48 -5.09 25.20
C THR A 131 0.92 -5.52 25.57
N LYS A 132 1.59 -4.73 26.42
CA LYS A 132 2.83 -5.16 27.08
C LYS A 132 2.41 -5.97 28.30
N GLU A 133 2.93 -7.17 28.44
CA GLU A 133 2.87 -7.88 29.72
C GLU A 133 3.86 -7.30 30.73
#